data_AF-A0A0R0LXG6-F1
#
_entry.id   AF-A0A0R0LXG6-F1
#
_cell.length_a   1.000
_cell.length_b   1.000
_cell.length_c   1.000
_cell.angle_alpha   90.00
_cell.angle_beta   90.00
_cell.angle_gamma   90.00
#
_symmetry.space_group_name_H-M   'P 1'
#
loop_
_entity.id
_entity.type
_entity.pdbx_description
1 polymer ?
#
loop_
_entity_poly.entity_id
_entity_poly.type
_entity_poly.pdbx_seq_one_letter_code
_entity_poly.pdbx_strand_id
1 'polypeptide(L)'
;LSWKSCSPTKGLYKNTILVKFKKNFEFFIFLIQGIFGYMPLRGLSEQLNYKYRNLINFLKKIKINAKKIFFNNIEIIGGDDVIVEIDESTFGNRKYNRGHRVEGQWVLGIVEKTKKRRINIIPVEKIDSKTLTDIIRKYVHLLSIILTDKWKGYNELKKYYKDHKTVNHSKHFKDPETGVHTNPLKVIGHLSKKCCKISGKIPKIFGLFSL
;
A
#
# COMPACT_ATOMS: atom_id res chain seq x y z
N LEU A 1 48.64 23.18 16.12
CA LEU A 1 47.53 22.46 15.44
C LEU A 1 47.06 21.33 16.35
N SER A 2 45.92 21.49 17.05
CA SER A 2 45.37 20.45 17.93
C SER A 2 44.61 19.42 17.09
N TRP A 3 45.10 18.18 17.05
CA TRP A 3 44.37 17.06 16.45
C TRP A 3 43.14 16.76 17.30
N LYS A 4 41.94 16.98 16.76
CA LYS A 4 40.71 16.41 17.33
C LYS A 4 40.68 14.92 16.97
N SER A 5 40.60 14.05 17.97
CA SER A 5 40.40 12.62 17.76
C SER A 5 39.16 12.40 16.90
N CYS A 6 39.29 11.58 15.86
CA CYS A 6 38.16 11.21 15.00
C CYS A 6 37.05 10.61 15.87
N SER A 7 35.83 11.13 15.74
CA SER A 7 34.65 10.51 16.32
C SER A 7 34.56 9.05 15.85
N PRO A 8 34.16 8.09 16.71
CA PRO A 8 34.14 6.68 16.36
C PRO A 8 33.34 6.47 15.06
N THR A 9 33.95 5.78 14.10
CA THR A 9 33.33 5.43 12.82
C THR A 9 31.98 4.77 13.06
N LYS A 10 30.90 5.50 12.75
CA LYS A 10 29.55 4.96 12.84
C LYS A 10 29.38 3.97 11.69
N GLY A 11 29.19 2.69 12.01
CA GLY A 11 28.91 1.67 11.00
C GLY A 11 27.65 2.02 10.19
N LEU A 12 27.65 1.69 8.89
CA LEU A 12 26.59 2.00 7.93
C LEU A 12 25.18 1.65 8.45
N TYR A 13 25.08 0.57 9.22
CA TYR A 13 23.81 0.04 9.72
C TYR A 13 23.43 0.56 11.12
N LYS A 14 24.15 1.53 11.69
CA LYS A 14 23.86 2.09 13.02
C LYS A 14 22.44 2.65 13.04
N ASN A 15 21.69 2.32 14.11
CA ASN A 15 20.27 2.67 14.28
C ASN A 15 19.30 2.04 13.26
N THR A 16 19.74 1.04 12.50
CA THR A 16 18.87 0.27 11.60
C THR A 16 18.62 -1.14 12.11
N ILE A 17 17.62 -1.80 11.55
CA ILE A 17 17.32 -3.22 11.80
C ILE A 17 18.45 -4.15 11.36
N LEU A 18 19.39 -3.63 10.57
CA LEU A 18 20.53 -4.34 10.01
C LEU A 18 21.76 -4.25 10.93
N VAL A 19 21.70 -3.53 12.05
CA VAL A 19 22.87 -3.33 12.92
C VAL A 19 23.42 -4.64 13.51
N LYS A 20 22.55 -5.64 13.71
CA LYS A 20 22.93 -7.00 14.15
C LYS A 20 23.13 -7.98 12.99
N PHE A 21 23.01 -7.50 11.75
CA PHE A 21 23.08 -8.35 10.57
C PHE A 21 24.52 -8.43 10.07
N LYS A 22 25.05 -9.64 10.02
CA LYS A 22 26.47 -9.91 9.73
C LYS A 22 26.77 -10.17 8.24
N LYS A 23 25.85 -9.87 7.31
CA LYS A 23 26.07 -10.11 5.87
C LYS A 23 26.51 -8.83 5.16
N ASN A 24 27.22 -9.03 4.05
CA ASN A 24 27.73 -7.96 3.20
C ASN A 24 26.61 -7.29 2.38
N PHE A 25 26.95 -6.19 1.71
CA PHE A 25 26.00 -5.42 0.89
C PHE A 25 25.46 -6.22 -0.31
N GLU A 26 26.30 -7.04 -0.95
CA GLU A 26 25.88 -7.90 -2.07
C GLU A 26 24.74 -8.84 -1.69
N PHE A 27 24.80 -9.45 -0.50
CA PHE A 27 23.70 -10.27 0.02
C PHE A 27 22.37 -9.53 -0.02
N PHE A 28 22.35 -8.23 0.33
CA PHE A 28 21.14 -7.42 0.31
C PHE A 28 20.64 -7.13 -1.09
N ILE A 29 21.56 -6.83 -2.01
CA ILE A 29 21.20 -6.59 -3.41
C ILE A 29 20.56 -7.85 -4.00
N PHE A 30 21.17 -9.02 -3.79
CA PHE A 30 20.60 -10.29 -4.26
C PHE A 30 19.28 -10.64 -3.56
N LEU A 31 19.16 -10.38 -2.25
CA LEU A 31 17.91 -10.56 -1.53
C LEU A 31 16.79 -9.70 -2.12
N ILE A 32 17.06 -8.41 -2.37
CA ILE A 32 16.11 -7.47 -2.96
C ILE A 32 15.73 -7.93 -4.36
N GLN A 33 16.72 -8.21 -5.21
CA GLN A 33 16.50 -8.71 -6.57
C GLN A 33 15.69 -10.01 -6.57
N GLY A 34 15.98 -10.95 -5.68
CA GLY A 34 15.24 -12.21 -5.57
C GLY A 34 13.77 -12.00 -5.12
N ILE A 35 13.53 -11.09 -4.18
CA ILE A 35 12.18 -10.74 -3.73
C ILE A 35 11.39 -10.07 -4.86
N PHE A 36 11.96 -9.08 -5.54
CA PHE A 36 11.31 -8.36 -6.64
C PHE A 36 11.24 -9.16 -7.95
N GLY A 37 12.15 -10.11 -8.14
CA GLY A 37 12.16 -11.10 -9.21
C GLY A 37 11.25 -12.30 -8.94
N TYR A 38 10.46 -12.27 -7.86
CA TYR A 38 9.45 -13.27 -7.50
C TYR A 38 9.98 -14.68 -7.25
N MET A 39 11.26 -14.81 -6.93
CA MET A 39 11.89 -16.09 -6.64
C MET A 39 11.20 -16.81 -5.47
N PRO A 40 11.04 -18.15 -5.51
CA PRO A 40 10.65 -18.91 -4.33
C PRO A 40 11.65 -18.72 -3.20
N LEU A 41 11.18 -18.59 -1.94
CA LEU A 41 12.07 -18.37 -0.79
C LEU A 41 13.09 -19.51 -0.60
N ARG A 42 12.74 -20.73 -1.02
CA ARG A 42 13.65 -21.88 -0.98
C ARG A 42 14.80 -21.73 -1.98
N GLY A 43 14.49 -21.38 -3.23
CA GLY A 43 15.51 -21.07 -4.23
C GLY A 43 16.37 -19.87 -3.84
N LEU A 44 15.78 -18.85 -3.22
CA LEU A 44 16.52 -17.70 -2.71
C LEU A 44 17.46 -18.09 -1.55
N SER A 45 17.03 -18.99 -0.68
CA SER A 45 17.84 -19.54 0.41
C SER A 45 19.04 -20.33 -0.13
N GLU A 46 18.85 -21.10 -1.19
CA GLU A 46 19.89 -21.87 -1.88
C GLU A 46 20.90 -20.93 -2.56
N GLN A 47 20.44 -19.97 -3.37
CA GLN A 47 21.30 -19.01 -4.07
C GLN A 47 22.13 -18.14 -3.12
N LEU A 48 21.54 -17.70 -2.01
CA LEU A 48 22.23 -16.89 -1.01
C LEU A 48 23.13 -17.72 -0.08
N ASN A 49 23.15 -19.06 -0.24
CA ASN A 49 23.76 -20.00 0.70
C ASN A 49 23.43 -19.65 2.16
N TYR A 50 22.13 -19.42 2.42
CA TYR A 50 21.65 -18.92 3.70
C TYR A 50 20.52 -19.78 4.21
N LYS A 51 20.68 -20.34 5.42
CA LYS A 51 19.70 -21.28 6.01
C LYS A 51 18.27 -20.73 5.90
N TYR A 52 17.38 -21.52 5.30
CA TYR A 52 15.99 -21.15 5.03
C TYR A 52 15.25 -20.60 6.26
N ARG A 53 15.41 -21.25 7.43
CA ARG A 53 14.84 -20.79 8.70
C ARG A 53 15.31 -19.38 9.08
N ASN A 54 16.59 -19.08 8.86
CA ASN A 54 17.15 -17.77 9.16
C ASN A 54 16.66 -16.71 8.17
N LEU A 55 16.52 -17.06 6.88
CA LEU A 55 15.93 -16.20 5.86
C LEU A 55 14.50 -15.80 6.23
N ILE A 56 13.66 -16.76 6.61
CA ILE A 56 12.28 -16.48 7.06
C ILE A 56 12.28 -15.53 8.27
N ASN A 57 13.08 -15.83 9.29
CA ASN A 57 13.13 -15.00 10.50
C ASN A 57 13.61 -13.58 10.20
N PHE A 58 14.53 -13.44 9.25
CA PHE A 58 15.02 -12.15 8.79
C PHE A 58 13.92 -11.36 8.05
N LEU A 59 13.23 -11.99 7.10
CA LEU A 59 12.12 -11.39 6.38
C LEU A 59 10.97 -10.98 7.30
N LYS A 60 10.65 -11.80 8.32
CA LYS A 60 9.67 -11.45 9.36
C LYS A 60 10.06 -10.17 10.11
N LYS A 61 11.34 -10.00 10.47
CA LYS A 61 11.83 -8.78 11.11
C LYS A 61 11.75 -7.57 10.19
N ILE A 62 12.10 -7.71 8.91
CA ILE A 62 11.92 -6.65 7.92
C ILE A 62 10.45 -6.25 7.85
N LYS A 63 9.54 -7.23 7.74
CA LYS A 63 8.09 -7.03 7.71
C LYS A 63 7.59 -6.18 8.88
N ILE A 64 7.89 -6.58 10.11
CA ILE A 64 7.41 -5.89 11.31
C ILE A 64 7.88 -4.43 11.32
N ASN A 65 9.13 -4.20 10.95
CA ASN A 65 9.69 -2.86 10.92
C ASN A 65 9.14 -2.02 9.76
N ALA A 66 8.97 -2.61 8.57
CA ALA A 66 8.33 -1.95 7.43
C ALA A 66 6.90 -1.53 7.77
N LYS A 67 6.13 -2.41 8.45
CA LYS A 67 4.80 -2.09 8.97
C LYS A 67 4.84 -0.90 9.93
N LYS A 68 5.74 -0.94 10.91
CA LYS A 68 5.91 0.15 11.89
C LYS A 68 6.27 1.47 11.21
N ILE A 69 7.26 1.47 10.32
CA ILE A 69 7.70 2.65 9.57
C ILE A 69 6.57 3.20 8.71
N PHE A 70 5.86 2.33 8.00
CA PHE A 70 4.71 2.71 7.20
C PHE A 70 3.68 3.45 8.05
N PHE A 71 3.13 2.82 9.10
CA PHE A 71 2.09 3.44 9.92
C PHE A 71 2.55 4.70 10.67
N ASN A 72 3.83 4.81 11.02
CA ASN A 72 4.38 6.00 11.67
C ASN A 72 4.56 7.19 10.71
N ASN A 73 4.65 6.93 9.41
CA ASN A 73 4.94 7.94 8.39
C ASN A 73 3.76 8.18 7.43
N ILE A 74 2.57 7.62 7.72
CA ILE A 74 1.38 7.96 6.92
C ILE A 74 1.04 9.42 7.17
N GLU A 75 1.12 10.21 6.11
CA GLU A 75 0.65 11.59 6.11
C GLU A 75 -0.86 11.66 5.92
N ILE A 76 -1.46 12.72 6.47
CA ILE A 76 -2.83 13.09 6.14
C ILE A 76 -2.87 13.55 4.67
N ILE A 77 -3.81 12.98 3.92
CA ILE A 77 -4.09 13.32 2.53
C ILE A 77 -5.20 14.37 2.45
N GLY A 78 -5.17 15.16 1.39
CA GLY A 78 -6.15 16.21 1.15
C GLY A 78 -5.72 17.56 1.70
N GLY A 79 -6.70 18.42 1.94
CA GLY A 79 -6.52 19.83 2.26
C GLY A 79 -7.76 20.62 1.85
N ASP A 80 -7.75 21.92 2.07
CA ASP A 80 -8.86 22.78 1.66
C ASP A 80 -9.09 22.72 0.14
N ASP A 81 -10.34 22.50 -0.26
CA ASP A 81 -10.79 22.32 -1.65
C ASP A 81 -10.09 21.20 -2.44
N VAL A 82 -9.32 20.33 -1.77
CA VAL A 82 -8.70 19.17 -2.40
C VAL A 82 -9.72 18.05 -2.48
N ILE A 83 -9.95 17.55 -3.69
CA ILE A 83 -10.76 16.35 -3.91
C ILE A 83 -9.94 15.12 -3.50
N VAL A 84 -10.49 14.30 -2.61
CA VAL A 84 -9.91 13.03 -2.17
C VAL A 84 -10.84 11.91 -2.58
N GLU A 85 -10.35 11.05 -3.45
CA GLU A 85 -11.06 9.89 -3.98
C GLU A 85 -10.76 8.66 -3.11
N ILE A 86 -11.82 7.95 -2.73
CA ILE A 86 -11.77 6.82 -1.79
C ILE A 86 -12.46 5.61 -2.42
N ASP A 87 -11.80 4.46 -2.39
CA ASP A 87 -12.29 3.20 -3.00
C ASP A 87 -11.77 1.97 -2.26
N GLU A 88 -12.60 0.94 -2.15
CA GLU A 88 -12.26 -0.34 -1.53
C GLU A 88 -11.79 -1.37 -2.55
N SER A 89 -10.84 -2.20 -2.13
CA SER A 89 -10.37 -3.31 -2.96
C SER A 89 -9.95 -4.50 -2.13
N THR A 90 -10.01 -5.68 -2.73
CA THR A 90 -9.52 -6.92 -2.16
C THR A 90 -8.32 -7.43 -2.93
N PHE A 91 -7.27 -7.81 -2.22
CA PHE A 91 -6.31 -8.78 -2.73
C PHE A 91 -6.91 -10.18 -2.62
N GLY A 92 -6.62 -11.09 -3.57
CA GLY A 92 -7.02 -12.50 -3.47
C GLY A 92 -8.41 -12.86 -4.02
N ASN A 93 -9.23 -11.89 -4.43
CA ASN A 93 -10.51 -12.20 -5.08
C ASN A 93 -10.31 -12.75 -6.49
N ARG A 94 -11.05 -13.83 -6.79
CA ARG A 94 -11.10 -14.45 -8.11
C ARG A 94 -11.71 -13.47 -9.11
N LYS A 95 -11.03 -13.21 -10.22
CA LYS A 95 -11.68 -12.57 -11.36
C LYS A 95 -12.74 -13.55 -11.90
N TYR A 96 -14.02 -13.20 -11.83
CA TYR A 96 -15.14 -14.02 -12.30
C TYR A 96 -15.32 -15.37 -11.56
N ASN A 97 -14.96 -15.45 -10.28
CA ASN A 97 -15.11 -16.68 -9.46
C ASN A 97 -14.37 -17.94 -9.96
N ARG A 98 -13.51 -17.83 -10.98
CA ARG A 98 -12.70 -18.94 -11.51
C ARG A 98 -11.34 -19.04 -10.80
N GLY A 99 -10.86 -20.27 -10.58
CA GLY A 99 -9.55 -20.57 -9.97
C GLY A 99 -9.58 -20.93 -8.47
N HIS A 100 -8.41 -21.06 -7.84
CA HIS A 100 -8.28 -21.42 -6.41
C HIS A 100 -8.83 -20.33 -5.47
N ARG A 101 -9.34 -20.72 -4.30
CA ARG A 101 -9.79 -19.77 -3.26
C ARG A 101 -8.56 -19.24 -2.54
N VAL A 102 -8.39 -17.92 -2.47
CA VAL A 102 -7.39 -17.27 -1.63
C VAL A 102 -8.15 -16.40 -0.64
N GLU A 103 -7.82 -16.51 0.64
CA GLU A 103 -8.34 -15.59 1.66
C GLU A 103 -7.82 -14.18 1.35
N GLY A 104 -8.73 -13.25 1.13
CA GLY A 104 -8.41 -11.93 0.62
C GLY A 104 -8.21 -10.90 1.71
N GLN A 105 -7.21 -10.02 1.54
CA GLN A 105 -7.01 -8.85 2.39
C GLN A 105 -7.73 -7.66 1.77
N TRP A 106 -8.66 -7.05 2.51
CA TRP A 106 -9.26 -5.78 2.12
C TRP A 106 -8.28 -4.63 2.32
N VAL A 107 -8.33 -3.67 1.42
CA VAL A 107 -7.62 -2.40 1.50
C VAL A 107 -8.52 -1.25 1.12
N LEU A 108 -8.31 -0.12 1.79
CA LEU A 108 -8.90 1.16 1.45
C LEU A 108 -7.84 2.01 0.75
N GLY A 109 -8.12 2.40 -0.49
CA GLY A 109 -7.31 3.36 -1.23
C GLY A 109 -7.82 4.78 -1.00
N ILE A 110 -6.92 5.70 -0.65
CA ILE A 110 -7.20 7.12 -0.44
C ILE A 110 -6.23 7.91 -1.33
N VAL A 111 -6.76 8.71 -2.26
CA VAL A 111 -5.95 9.39 -3.28
C VAL A 111 -6.38 10.84 -3.44
N GLU A 112 -5.44 11.78 -3.32
CA GLU A 112 -5.72 13.18 -3.68
C GLU A 112 -5.71 13.39 -5.19
N LYS A 113 -6.68 14.18 -5.69
CA LYS A 113 -6.81 14.55 -7.10
C LYS A 113 -6.05 15.84 -7.42
N THR A 114 -4.78 15.86 -7.04
CA THR A 114 -3.85 16.95 -7.34
C THR A 114 -2.81 16.50 -8.37
N LYS A 115 -1.89 17.39 -8.77
CA LYS A 115 -0.71 17.00 -9.56
C LYS A 115 0.26 16.09 -8.78
N LYS A 116 0.33 16.25 -7.45
CA LYS A 116 1.21 15.45 -6.57
C LYS A 116 0.71 14.02 -6.42
N ARG A 117 -0.61 13.80 -6.46
CA ARG A 117 -1.25 12.48 -6.43
C ARG A 117 -0.78 11.61 -5.28
N ARG A 118 -0.69 12.15 -4.06
CA ARG A 118 -0.37 11.34 -2.86
C ARG A 118 -1.41 10.23 -2.68
N ILE A 119 -0.93 9.06 -2.22
CA ILE A 119 -1.73 7.83 -2.11
C ILE A 119 -1.47 7.18 -0.76
N ASN A 120 -2.53 6.86 -0.03
CA ASN A 120 -2.50 5.96 1.12
C ASN A 120 -3.26 4.67 0.76
N ILE A 121 -2.66 3.52 1.05
CA ILE A 121 -3.30 2.20 0.91
C ILE A 121 -3.31 1.57 2.29
N ILE A 122 -4.49 1.51 2.92
CA ILE A 122 -4.64 1.08 4.31
C ILE A 122 -5.25 -0.33 4.32
N PRO A 123 -4.58 -1.34 4.91
CA PRO A 123 -5.20 -2.64 5.12
C PRO A 123 -6.35 -2.53 6.13
N VAL A 124 -7.47 -3.16 5.81
CA VAL A 124 -8.69 -3.16 6.62
C VAL A 124 -9.10 -4.60 6.90
N GLU A 125 -9.35 -4.94 8.16
CA GLU A 125 -9.79 -6.29 8.54
C GLU A 125 -11.26 -6.51 8.23
N LYS A 126 -12.09 -5.49 8.44
CA LYS A 126 -13.54 -5.54 8.25
C LYS A 126 -14.05 -4.32 7.50
N ILE A 127 -14.81 -4.56 6.43
CA ILE A 127 -15.50 -3.50 5.70
C ILE A 127 -16.87 -3.30 6.30
N ASP A 128 -16.96 -2.31 7.18
CA ASP A 128 -18.22 -1.75 7.61
C ASP A 128 -18.12 -0.22 7.67
N SER A 129 -19.29 0.43 7.65
CA SER A 129 -19.40 1.89 7.59
C SER A 129 -18.58 2.58 8.69
N LYS A 130 -18.61 2.04 9.92
CA LYS A 130 -17.92 2.62 11.07
C LYS A 130 -16.42 2.52 10.90
N THR A 131 -15.91 1.32 10.61
CA THR A 131 -14.47 1.07 10.44
C THR A 131 -13.88 1.93 9.33
N LEU A 132 -14.56 2.01 8.18
CA LEU A 132 -14.09 2.84 7.07
C LEU A 132 -14.16 4.33 7.41
N THR A 133 -15.23 4.79 8.03
CA THR A 133 -15.37 6.19 8.46
C THR A 133 -14.25 6.58 9.43
N ASP A 134 -13.93 5.75 10.41
CA ASP A 134 -12.86 6.00 11.38
C ASP A 134 -11.48 6.06 10.72
N ILE A 135 -11.20 5.16 9.77
CA ILE A 135 -9.96 5.18 8.98
C ILE A 135 -9.87 6.45 8.13
N ILE A 136 -10.95 6.83 7.44
CA ILE A 136 -11.00 8.01 6.57
C ILE A 136 -10.74 9.26 7.40
N ARG A 137 -11.42 9.40 8.56
CA ARG A 137 -11.22 10.51 9.51
C ARG A 137 -9.80 10.60 10.06
N LYS A 138 -9.10 9.47 10.18
CA LYS A 138 -7.72 9.46 10.65
C LYS A 138 -6.72 9.95 9.60
N TYR A 139 -7.00 9.72 8.31
CA TYR A 139 -6.01 9.90 7.25
C TYR A 139 -6.40 10.93 6.18
N VAL A 140 -7.58 11.56 6.29
CA VAL A 140 -8.05 12.58 5.35
C VAL A 140 -8.33 13.89 6.08
N HIS A 141 -7.88 15.00 5.50
CA HIS A 141 -8.09 16.32 6.06
C HIS A 141 -9.56 16.74 5.98
N LEU A 142 -10.13 17.30 7.06
CA LEU A 142 -11.55 17.62 7.17
C LEU A 142 -12.07 18.64 6.15
N LEU A 143 -11.23 19.57 5.68
CA LEU A 143 -11.60 20.54 4.64
C LEU A 143 -11.59 19.96 3.20
N SER A 144 -11.31 18.66 3.05
CA SER A 144 -11.31 18.01 1.75
C SER A 144 -12.73 17.78 1.22
N ILE A 145 -12.83 17.64 -0.10
CA ILE A 145 -14.04 17.19 -0.79
C ILE A 145 -13.91 15.70 -1.03
N ILE A 146 -14.75 14.89 -0.39
CA ILE A 146 -14.67 13.43 -0.53
C ILE A 146 -15.40 12.99 -1.80
N LEU A 147 -14.78 12.08 -2.55
CA LEU A 147 -15.38 11.41 -3.71
C LEU A 147 -15.39 9.90 -3.49
N THR A 148 -16.57 9.31 -3.31
CA THR A 148 -16.75 7.85 -3.15
C THR A 148 -17.70 7.27 -4.18
N ASP A 149 -17.87 5.95 -4.17
CA ASP A 149 -19.01 5.29 -4.81
C ASP A 149 -20.33 5.63 -4.09
N LYS A 150 -21.45 5.06 -4.57
CA LYS A 150 -22.79 5.25 -4.00
C LYS A 150 -23.12 4.27 -2.87
N TRP A 151 -22.13 3.68 -2.20
CA TRP A 151 -22.40 2.77 -1.10
C TRP A 151 -22.96 3.51 0.12
N LYS A 152 -24.06 2.97 0.69
CA LYS A 152 -24.77 3.62 1.81
C LYS A 152 -23.89 3.80 3.06
N GLY A 153 -22.85 2.98 3.22
CA GLY A 153 -21.92 3.10 4.35
C GLY A 153 -21.12 4.40 4.35
N TYR A 154 -21.10 5.16 3.26
CA TYR A 154 -20.44 6.47 3.17
C TYR A 154 -21.35 7.65 3.46
N ASN A 155 -22.64 7.45 3.69
CA ASN A 155 -23.61 8.53 3.88
C ASN A 155 -23.29 9.46 5.06
N GLU A 156 -22.51 9.00 6.04
CA GLU A 156 -22.13 9.80 7.20
C GLU A 156 -20.94 10.74 6.94
N LEU A 157 -20.18 10.54 5.86
CA LEU A 157 -18.99 11.35 5.56
C LEU A 157 -19.33 12.82 5.37
N LYS A 158 -20.50 13.14 4.83
CA LYS A 158 -21.02 14.51 4.71
C LYS A 158 -21.10 15.29 6.04
N LYS A 159 -21.09 14.59 7.18
CA LYS A 159 -21.11 15.21 8.52
C LYS A 159 -19.71 15.71 8.95
N TYR A 160 -18.65 15.16 8.36
CA TYR A 160 -17.27 15.35 8.82
C TYR A 160 -16.40 16.17 7.84
N TYR A 161 -16.80 16.25 6.58
CA TYR A 161 -16.00 16.83 5.51
C TYR A 161 -16.68 18.04 4.87
N LYS A 162 -15.89 18.90 4.22
CA LYS A 162 -16.38 20.09 3.50
C LYS A 162 -17.51 19.78 2.53
N ASP A 163 -17.34 18.70 1.77
CA ASP A 163 -18.37 18.18 0.86
C ASP A 163 -18.17 16.68 0.63
N HIS A 164 -19.24 15.97 0.27
CA HIS A 164 -19.23 14.56 -0.09
C HIS A 164 -19.98 14.34 -1.39
N LYS A 165 -19.22 14.00 -2.44
CA LYS A 165 -19.71 13.68 -3.77
C LYS A 165 -19.70 12.19 -3.98
N THR A 166 -20.72 11.69 -4.66
CA THR A 166 -20.81 10.28 -5.04
C THR A 166 -20.75 10.12 -6.55
N VAL A 167 -20.06 9.08 -7.01
CA VAL A 167 -19.95 8.77 -8.44
C VAL A 167 -20.94 7.68 -8.80
N ASN A 168 -21.72 7.91 -9.86
CA ASN A 168 -22.66 6.91 -10.35
C ASN A 168 -21.99 5.99 -11.38
N HIS A 169 -21.64 4.77 -10.99
CA HIS A 169 -21.01 3.78 -11.88
C HIS A 169 -21.92 3.26 -13.01
N SER A 170 -23.23 3.55 -13.00
CA SER A 170 -24.15 3.14 -14.08
C SER A 170 -24.13 4.06 -15.30
N LYS A 171 -23.56 5.27 -15.17
CA LYS A 171 -23.53 6.25 -16.26
C LYS A 171 -22.10 6.34 -16.84
N HIS A 172 -21.97 6.01 -18.13
CA HIS A 172 -20.81 6.22 -19.01
C HIS A 172 -19.70 5.14 -19.03
N PHE A 173 -19.83 4.20 -19.96
CA PHE A 173 -18.82 3.15 -20.17
C PHE A 173 -17.61 3.63 -21.01
N LYS A 174 -17.77 4.55 -21.95
CA LYS A 174 -16.71 5.25 -22.70
C LYS A 174 -17.31 6.53 -23.30
N ASP A 175 -16.49 7.55 -23.48
CA ASP A 175 -16.82 8.63 -24.40
C ASP A 175 -16.90 8.06 -25.84
N PRO A 176 -18.01 8.22 -26.57
CA PRO A 176 -18.21 7.57 -27.87
C PRO A 176 -17.33 8.14 -28.99
N GLU A 177 -16.83 9.38 -28.86
CA GLU A 177 -15.99 10.02 -29.89
C GLU A 177 -14.50 9.77 -29.66
N THR A 178 -14.05 9.82 -28.41
CA THR A 178 -12.63 9.72 -28.06
C THR A 178 -12.24 8.34 -27.53
N GLY A 179 -13.20 7.50 -27.16
CA GLY A 179 -12.97 6.20 -26.51
C GLY A 179 -12.36 6.31 -25.10
N VAL A 180 -12.15 7.53 -24.60
CA VAL A 180 -11.50 7.83 -23.32
C VAL A 180 -12.48 7.54 -22.18
N HIS A 181 -11.95 6.98 -21.10
CA HIS A 181 -12.71 6.76 -19.87
C HIS A 181 -12.83 8.09 -19.10
N THR A 182 -14.03 8.66 -19.09
CA THR A 182 -14.37 9.95 -18.47
C THR A 182 -14.44 9.94 -16.93
N ASN A 183 -14.12 8.82 -16.27
CA ASN A 183 -14.29 8.70 -14.82
C ASN A 183 -12.94 8.57 -14.06
N PRO A 184 -12.61 9.51 -13.16
CA PRO A 184 -11.56 9.42 -12.13
C PRO A 184 -11.40 8.05 -11.45
N LEU A 185 -12.51 7.38 -11.08
CA LEU A 185 -12.52 6.07 -10.41
C LEU A 185 -12.16 4.89 -11.30
N LYS A 186 -12.21 5.01 -12.64
CA LYS A 186 -11.54 4.01 -13.47
C LYS A 186 -10.04 4.10 -13.28
N VAL A 187 -9.48 5.23 -12.87
CA VAL A 187 -8.04 5.34 -12.61
C VAL A 187 -7.68 4.73 -11.26
N ILE A 188 -8.51 4.80 -10.20
CA ILE A 188 -8.28 4.02 -8.95
C ILE A 188 -8.71 2.57 -9.12
N GLY A 189 -9.88 2.25 -9.64
CA GLY A 189 -10.24 0.89 -9.99
C GLY A 189 -9.21 0.24 -10.91
N HIS A 190 -8.50 0.98 -11.77
CA HIS A 190 -7.39 0.49 -12.60
C HIS A 190 -6.00 0.73 -11.99
N LEU A 191 -5.80 1.57 -10.95
CA LEU A 191 -4.59 1.69 -10.11
C LEU A 191 -4.67 0.67 -9.00
N SER A 192 -5.68 0.65 -8.16
CA SER A 192 -6.08 -0.51 -7.37
C SER A 192 -6.08 -1.81 -8.17
N LYS A 193 -6.61 -1.91 -9.42
CA LYS A 193 -6.39 -3.10 -10.29
C LYS A 193 -5.03 -3.16 -11.00
N LYS A 194 -4.24 -2.09 -11.15
CA LYS A 194 -2.85 -2.14 -11.67
C LYS A 194 -1.91 -2.44 -10.53
N CYS A 195 -1.85 -1.69 -9.44
CA CYS A 195 -1.41 -2.15 -8.13
C CYS A 195 -1.89 -3.58 -7.83
N CYS A 196 -3.13 -4.02 -8.13
CA CYS A 196 -3.58 -5.43 -8.01
C CYS A 196 -3.21 -6.37 -9.18
N LYS A 197 -2.79 -5.89 -10.36
CA LYS A 197 -2.33 -6.71 -11.51
C LYS A 197 -0.81 -6.81 -11.55
N ILE A 198 -0.13 -5.70 -11.29
CA ILE A 198 1.21 -5.63 -10.70
C ILE A 198 1.21 -6.51 -9.45
N SER A 199 0.19 -6.51 -8.56
CA SER A 199 0.11 -7.44 -7.41
C SER A 199 -0.52 -8.81 -7.62
N GLY A 200 -1.10 -9.08 -8.79
CA GLY A 200 -1.27 -10.44 -9.30
C GLY A 200 0.09 -11.09 -9.55
N LYS A 201 1.15 -10.26 -9.68
CA LYS A 201 2.56 -10.64 -9.66
C LYS A 201 3.27 -10.32 -8.32
N ILE A 202 2.80 -9.34 -7.53
CA ILE A 202 3.14 -9.06 -6.11
C ILE A 202 2.23 -9.76 -5.04
N PRO A 203 1.94 -11.07 -5.07
CA PRO A 203 1.43 -11.74 -3.87
C PRO A 203 2.45 -11.78 -2.73
N LYS A 204 3.76 -11.65 -3.02
CA LYS A 204 4.82 -11.86 -2.04
C LYS A 204 5.21 -10.62 -1.20
N ILE A 205 5.11 -9.40 -1.72
CA ILE A 205 5.44 -8.17 -0.94
C ILE A 205 4.27 -7.75 -0.04
N PHE A 206 3.02 -8.05 -0.41
CA PHE A 206 1.88 -7.94 0.51
C PHE A 206 1.61 -9.22 1.32
N GLY A 207 2.13 -10.38 0.91
CA GLY A 207 2.27 -11.56 1.77
C GLY A 207 3.23 -11.32 2.96
N LEU A 208 4.16 -10.37 2.81
CA LEU A 208 4.89 -9.75 3.93
C LEU A 208 4.00 -8.85 4.80
N PHE A 209 2.69 -8.75 4.59
CA PHE A 209 1.73 -8.11 5.50
C PHE A 209 0.64 -9.07 6.00
N SER A 210 0.34 -10.16 5.29
CA SER A 210 -0.73 -11.13 5.62
C SER A 210 -0.31 -12.53 6.11
N LEU A 211 0.97 -12.80 6.45
CA LEU A 211 1.41 -14.01 7.18
C LEU A 211 2.04 -13.77 8.55
#